data_AF-A0A1V6JEQ8-F1
#
_entry.id   AF-A0A1V6JEQ8-F1
#
_cell.length_a   1.000
_cell.length_b   1.000
_cell.length_c   1.000
_cell.angle_alpha   90.00
_cell.angle_beta   90.00
_cell.angle_gamma   90.00
#
_symmetry.space_group_name_H-M   'P 1'
#
loop_
_entity.id
_entity.type
_entity.pdbx_description
1 polymer ?
#
loop_
_entity_poly.entity_id
_entity_poly.type
_entity_poly.pdbx_seq_one_letter_code
_entity_poly.pdbx_strand_id
1 'polypeptide(L)'
;MDFGKQFKTKNDHNKKTMNVEKGYGHAQFFPCHLDIWVFLYLWLLEYPYWHYVKPFPMVKREEFGFKFSAFSALKEVPEPLQSLALKAKEAVKSSYSPYSHFAVGAAVLLANGEVVMGSNQENGAYPSGLCAERVALFYAGAAFPGIAVKAIAIAAQYEGKPTDEPVSPCGGCRQVMMETRRMGGAPIQLLMVGEEKIVLVEDVAFLLPLAFSNIDDALKGI
;
A
#
# COMPACT_ATOMS: atom_id res chain seq x y z
N MET A 1 -1.79 15.61 -61.81
CA MET A 1 -1.56 14.66 -60.69
C MET A 1 -1.78 15.47 -59.41
N ASP A 2 -3.01 15.83 -59.02
CA ASP A 2 -4.29 15.06 -59.01
C ASP A 2 -4.14 13.85 -58.06
N PHE A 3 -4.90 13.65 -56.97
CA PHE A 3 -6.16 14.24 -56.46
C PHE A 3 -5.96 14.74 -55.00
N GLY A 4 -6.83 15.49 -54.32
CA GLY A 4 -8.15 16.02 -54.67
C GLY A 4 -9.26 15.62 -53.67
N LYS A 5 -9.81 16.62 -52.94
CA LYS A 5 -11.21 16.67 -52.43
C LYS A 5 -11.60 15.71 -51.27
N GLN A 6 -12.70 15.88 -50.53
CA GLN A 6 -13.55 17.04 -50.15
C GLN A 6 -14.61 16.56 -49.13
N PHE A 7 -15.04 17.41 -48.18
CA PHE A 7 -16.14 17.09 -47.23
C PHE A 7 -17.54 17.14 -47.89
N LYS A 8 -18.55 16.54 -47.21
CA LYS A 8 -20.02 16.44 -47.53
C LYS A 8 -20.41 15.13 -48.25
N THR A 9 -21.57 14.49 -48.03
CA THR A 9 -22.79 14.84 -47.25
C THR A 9 -23.73 13.63 -47.00
N LYS A 10 -24.67 13.80 -46.05
CA LYS A 10 -26.06 13.28 -46.00
C LYS A 10 -26.37 11.82 -45.60
N ASN A 11 -27.29 11.73 -44.64
CA ASN A 11 -28.38 10.76 -44.44
C ASN A 11 -28.78 9.95 -45.70
N ASP A 12 -29.18 8.67 -45.53
CA ASP A 12 -30.63 8.42 -45.44
C ASP A 12 -31.10 7.10 -44.79
N HIS A 13 -32.34 7.20 -44.35
CA HIS A 13 -33.35 6.27 -43.84
C HIS A 13 -33.41 4.77 -44.28
N ASN A 14 -33.56 3.89 -43.27
CA ASN A 14 -34.81 3.13 -42.95
C ASN A 14 -35.26 1.92 -43.82
N LYS A 15 -35.45 0.75 -43.15
CA LYS A 15 -36.40 -0.37 -43.50
C LYS A 15 -36.07 -1.16 -44.81
N LYS A 16 -36.52 -2.41 -45.05
CA LYS A 16 -37.34 -3.42 -44.32
C LYS A 16 -37.16 -4.80 -45.00
N THR A 17 -37.36 -5.91 -44.26
CA THR A 17 -37.97 -7.22 -44.65
C THR A 17 -37.75 -7.83 -46.06
N MET A 18 -37.54 -9.14 -46.21
CA MET A 18 -38.66 -10.12 -46.24
C MET A 18 -38.24 -11.60 -46.17
N ASN A 19 -39.21 -12.45 -45.79
CA ASN A 19 -39.14 -13.91 -45.77
C ASN A 19 -39.08 -14.54 -47.17
N VAL A 20 -38.68 -15.81 -47.25
CA VAL A 20 -38.92 -16.70 -48.41
C VAL A 20 -39.43 -18.07 -47.93
N GLU A 21 -40.46 -18.58 -48.61
CA GLU A 21 -41.02 -19.94 -48.49
C GLU A 21 -40.53 -20.83 -49.67
N LYS A 22 -40.71 -22.16 -49.76
CA LYS A 22 -41.50 -23.16 -49.01
C LYS A 22 -40.90 -24.55 -49.32
N GLY A 23 -41.14 -25.59 -48.52
CA GLY A 23 -40.72 -26.96 -48.92
C GLY A 23 -41.23 -28.09 -48.01
N TYR A 24 -42.15 -28.92 -48.53
CA TYR A 24 -42.62 -30.15 -47.89
C TYR A 24 -41.85 -31.38 -48.41
N GLY A 25 -41.67 -32.41 -47.58
CA GLY A 25 -41.04 -33.67 -48.01
C GLY A 25 -41.17 -34.83 -47.01
N HIS A 26 -42.28 -35.57 -47.12
CA HIS A 26 -42.58 -36.95 -46.65
C HIS A 26 -42.27 -37.42 -45.20
N ALA A 27 -43.15 -38.32 -44.75
CA ALA A 27 -43.24 -38.83 -43.39
C ALA A 27 -42.68 -40.26 -43.24
N GLN A 28 -42.33 -40.63 -42.01
CA GLN A 28 -42.50 -41.99 -41.50
C GLN A 28 -42.67 -41.98 -39.98
N PHE A 29 -43.70 -42.68 -39.48
CA PHE A 29 -44.04 -42.82 -38.06
C PHE A 29 -43.77 -44.27 -37.63
N PHE A 30 -42.97 -44.49 -36.58
CA PHE A 30 -43.11 -45.62 -35.66
C PHE A 30 -42.61 -45.18 -34.25
N PRO A 31 -43.11 -45.79 -33.14
CA PRO A 31 -43.32 -45.06 -31.88
C PRO A 31 -42.31 -45.37 -30.77
N CYS A 32 -42.48 -44.63 -29.66
CA CYS A 32 -41.96 -44.89 -28.31
C CYS A 32 -40.44 -44.94 -28.12
N HIS A 33 -39.89 -43.87 -27.55
CA HIS A 33 -39.28 -43.95 -26.22
C HIS A 33 -39.45 -42.59 -25.51
N LEU A 34 -39.74 -42.61 -24.20
CA LEU A 34 -40.13 -41.42 -23.43
C LEU A 34 -39.01 -40.35 -23.36
N ASP A 35 -39.42 -39.08 -23.36
CA ASP A 35 -38.55 -37.91 -23.30
C ASP A 35 -37.73 -37.82 -22.00
N ILE A 36 -36.48 -38.30 -22.06
CA ILE A 36 -35.43 -38.03 -21.06
C ILE A 36 -35.26 -36.51 -20.82
N TRP A 37 -35.58 -35.68 -21.82
CA TRP A 37 -35.51 -34.22 -21.74
C TRP A 37 -36.55 -33.58 -20.80
N VAL A 38 -37.74 -34.18 -20.66
CA VAL A 38 -38.78 -33.66 -19.75
C VAL A 38 -38.38 -33.91 -18.29
N PHE A 39 -37.76 -35.06 -18.00
CA PHE A 39 -37.25 -35.36 -16.66
C PHE A 39 -36.07 -34.45 -16.27
N LEU A 40 -35.14 -34.14 -17.18
CA LEU A 40 -34.06 -33.18 -16.87
C LEU A 40 -34.57 -31.76 -16.62
N TYR A 41 -35.60 -31.31 -17.34
CA TYR A 41 -36.12 -29.95 -17.18
C TYR A 41 -36.95 -29.78 -15.90
N LEU A 42 -37.71 -30.80 -15.48
CA LEU A 42 -38.40 -30.81 -14.19
C LEU A 42 -37.40 -30.92 -13.02
N TRP A 43 -36.34 -31.73 -13.15
CA TRP A 43 -35.32 -31.87 -12.10
C TRP A 43 -34.53 -30.57 -11.86
N LEU A 44 -34.40 -29.68 -12.86
CA LEU A 44 -33.74 -28.38 -12.69
C LEU A 44 -34.64 -27.28 -12.11
N LEU A 45 -35.98 -27.44 -12.14
CA LEU A 45 -36.92 -26.46 -11.59
C LEU A 45 -37.28 -26.72 -10.11
N GLU A 46 -37.05 -27.94 -9.61
CA GLU A 46 -37.33 -28.32 -8.20
C GLU A 46 -36.12 -28.25 -7.26
N TYR A 47 -34.96 -27.75 -7.70
CA TYR A 47 -33.78 -27.58 -6.83
C TYR A 47 -33.64 -26.14 -6.30
N PRO A 48 -34.05 -25.83 -5.04
CA PRO A 48 -33.93 -24.50 -4.45
C PRO A 48 -32.50 -24.22 -3.96
N TYR A 49 -31.53 -24.18 -4.88
CA TYR A 49 -30.11 -23.91 -4.59
C TYR A 49 -29.79 -22.45 -4.19
N TRP A 50 -30.80 -21.64 -3.86
CA TRP A 50 -30.68 -20.20 -3.62
C TRP A 50 -30.95 -19.73 -2.17
N HIS A 51 -31.21 -20.64 -1.22
CA HIS A 51 -31.58 -20.26 0.15
C HIS A 51 -30.64 -20.72 1.27
N TYR A 52 -29.45 -21.26 0.96
CA TYR A 52 -28.50 -21.74 1.97
C TYR A 52 -27.27 -20.83 2.19
N VAL A 53 -27.47 -19.50 2.15
CA VAL A 53 -26.56 -18.58 2.86
C VAL A 53 -26.77 -18.77 4.36
N LYS A 54 -25.94 -19.60 4.99
CA LYS A 54 -25.85 -19.64 6.45
C LYS A 54 -25.58 -18.20 6.93
N PRO A 55 -26.32 -17.68 7.93
CA PRO A 55 -26.00 -16.38 8.49
C PRO A 55 -24.56 -16.41 8.98
N PHE A 56 -23.76 -15.42 8.56
CA PHE A 56 -22.40 -15.27 9.07
C PHE A 56 -22.46 -15.28 10.61
N PRO A 57 -21.68 -16.12 11.31
CA PRO A 57 -21.69 -16.12 12.77
C PRO A 57 -21.38 -14.71 13.27
N MET A 58 -21.99 -14.30 14.39
CA MET A 58 -21.85 -12.93 14.91
C MET A 58 -20.37 -12.54 15.04
N VAL A 59 -19.89 -11.74 14.10
CA VAL A 59 -18.48 -11.35 14.02
C VAL A 59 -18.20 -10.37 15.15
N LYS A 60 -17.36 -10.79 16.11
CA LYS A 60 -16.79 -9.87 17.09
C LYS A 60 -15.94 -8.85 16.32
N ARG A 61 -16.35 -7.58 16.36
CA ARG A 61 -15.57 -6.46 15.80
C ARG A 61 -14.68 -5.90 16.89
N GLU A 62 -13.43 -5.64 16.54
CA GLU A 62 -12.47 -4.93 17.38
C GLU A 62 -11.97 -3.73 16.57
N GLU A 63 -11.86 -2.59 17.23
CA GLU A 63 -11.48 -1.33 16.59
C GLU A 63 -10.11 -0.89 17.12
N PHE A 64 -9.23 -0.49 16.20
CA PHE A 64 -7.91 0.05 16.52
C PHE A 64 -7.79 1.46 15.99
N GLY A 65 -7.47 2.40 16.88
CA GLY A 65 -7.20 3.80 16.55
C GLY A 65 -6.14 4.35 17.48
N PHE A 66 -5.37 5.32 16.99
CA PHE A 66 -4.32 5.99 17.75
C PHE A 66 -4.39 7.50 17.54
N LYS A 67 -3.72 8.24 18.42
CA LYS A 67 -3.56 9.69 18.32
C LYS A 67 -2.12 10.01 17.94
N PHE A 68 -1.94 11.07 17.16
CA PHE A 68 -0.65 11.65 16.82
C PHE A 68 -0.71 13.16 17.06
N SER A 69 0.44 13.78 17.29
CA SER A 69 0.55 15.23 17.39
C SER A 69 0.91 15.81 16.02
N ALA A 70 0.33 16.96 15.67
CA ALA A 70 0.64 17.68 14.45
C ALA A 70 1.03 19.12 14.80
N PHE A 71 2.05 19.63 14.13
CA PHE A 71 2.66 20.94 14.36
C PHE A 71 2.80 21.70 13.04
N SER A 72 2.66 23.02 13.06
CA SER A 72 2.83 23.86 11.87
C SER A 72 4.23 24.49 11.77
N ALA A 73 5.04 24.38 12.83
CA ALA A 73 6.41 24.86 12.80
C ALA A 73 7.33 24.00 13.69
N LEU A 74 8.59 23.87 13.29
CA LEU A 74 9.59 23.07 14.02
C LEU A 74 9.77 23.49 15.49
N LYS A 75 9.64 24.80 15.78
CA LYS A 75 9.71 25.38 17.14
C LYS A 75 8.67 24.83 18.12
N GLU A 76 7.58 24.23 17.63
CA GLU A 76 6.49 23.66 18.43
C GLU A 76 6.75 22.20 18.81
N VAL A 77 7.68 21.54 18.11
CA VAL A 77 8.08 20.16 18.39
C VAL A 77 8.93 20.13 19.68
N PRO A 78 8.76 19.16 20.58
CA PRO A 78 9.59 19.07 21.79
C PRO A 78 11.08 18.89 21.48
N GLU A 79 11.97 19.51 22.26
CA GLU A 79 13.37 19.08 22.32
C GLU A 79 13.46 17.71 23.02
N PRO A 80 14.31 16.76 22.57
CA PRO A 80 15.40 16.89 21.59
C PRO A 80 15.01 16.61 20.12
N LEU A 81 13.71 16.45 19.82
CA LEU A 81 13.24 16.03 18.48
C LEU A 81 13.42 17.13 17.43
N GLN A 82 13.52 18.42 17.82
CA GLN A 82 13.85 19.50 16.89
C GLN A 82 15.23 19.29 16.24
N SER A 83 16.25 19.00 17.06
CA SER A 83 17.60 18.68 16.57
C SER A 83 17.60 17.46 15.66
N LEU A 84 16.79 16.43 15.98
CA LEU A 84 16.68 15.23 15.16
C LEU A 84 16.04 15.52 13.79
N ALA A 85 15.03 16.39 13.74
CA ALA A 85 14.41 16.85 12.50
C ALA A 85 15.40 17.59 11.58
N LEU A 86 16.23 18.46 12.15
CA LEU A 86 17.27 19.19 11.40
C LEU A 86 18.30 18.22 10.82
N LYS A 87 18.72 17.20 11.58
CA LYS A 87 19.59 16.12 11.09
C LYS A 87 18.94 15.29 9.99
N ALA A 88 17.64 15.01 10.06
CA ALA A 88 16.92 14.34 8.98
C ALA A 88 16.87 15.20 7.70
N LYS A 89 16.60 16.51 7.82
CA LYS A 89 16.68 17.46 6.69
C LYS A 89 18.11 17.55 6.11
N GLU A 90 19.14 17.48 6.93
CA GLU A 90 20.53 17.44 6.48
C GLU A 90 20.87 16.14 5.74
N ALA A 91 20.42 14.99 6.25
CA ALA A 91 20.67 13.69 5.66
C ALA A 91 20.13 13.56 4.22
N VAL A 92 19.10 14.32 3.83
CA VAL A 92 18.61 14.38 2.44
C VAL A 92 19.74 14.66 1.44
N LYS A 93 20.74 15.48 1.81
CA LYS A 93 21.87 15.87 0.95
C LYS A 93 22.74 14.71 0.47
N SER A 94 22.74 13.57 1.19
CA SER A 94 23.51 12.37 0.80
C SER A 94 22.65 11.32 0.08
N SER A 95 21.42 11.66 -0.32
CA SER A 95 20.56 10.77 -1.11
C SER A 95 21.21 10.43 -2.46
N TYR A 96 21.19 9.14 -2.80
CA TYR A 96 21.41 8.69 -4.17
C TYR A 96 20.06 8.33 -4.77
N SER A 97 19.38 9.31 -5.35
CA SER A 97 18.06 9.14 -5.97
C SER A 97 17.98 9.67 -7.43
N PRO A 98 18.83 9.18 -8.36
CA PRO A 98 18.86 9.68 -9.72
C PRO A 98 17.71 9.16 -10.60
N TYR A 99 16.92 8.17 -10.13
CA TYR A 99 15.84 7.57 -10.92
C TYR A 99 14.47 8.15 -10.56
N SER A 100 14.22 8.44 -9.27
CA SER A 100 12.97 9.09 -8.83
C SER A 100 13.06 10.60 -8.65
N HIS A 101 14.27 11.15 -8.48
CA HIS A 101 14.51 12.53 -8.01
C HIS A 101 13.81 12.87 -6.67
N PHE A 102 13.41 11.84 -5.91
CA PHE A 102 12.78 11.95 -4.61
C PHE A 102 13.80 11.57 -3.53
N ALA A 103 14.41 12.59 -2.93
CA ALA A 103 15.44 12.44 -1.92
C ALA A 103 14.82 12.40 -0.52
N VAL A 104 15.14 11.38 0.25
CA VAL A 104 14.64 11.18 1.62
C VAL A 104 15.84 11.06 2.56
N GLY A 105 15.77 11.76 3.68
CA GLY A 105 16.73 11.73 4.76
C GLY A 105 16.07 11.23 6.04
N ALA A 106 16.81 10.46 6.83
CA ALA A 106 16.40 9.94 8.13
C ALA A 106 17.51 10.17 9.16
N ALA A 107 17.11 10.46 10.40
CA ALA A 107 18.01 10.55 11.55
C ALA A 107 17.43 9.76 12.72
N VAL A 108 18.27 8.92 13.34
CA VAL A 108 17.91 7.95 14.38
C VAL A 108 18.63 8.32 15.67
N LEU A 109 17.87 8.66 16.72
CA LEU A 109 18.40 8.93 18.06
C LEU A 109 18.49 7.62 18.85
N LEU A 110 19.69 7.31 19.33
CA LEU A 110 19.98 6.11 20.11
C LEU A 110 19.89 6.36 21.62
N ALA A 111 19.74 5.28 22.39
CA ALA A 111 19.57 5.33 23.84
C ALA A 111 20.76 5.97 24.56
N ASN A 112 21.98 5.77 24.05
CA ASN A 112 23.23 6.38 24.51
C ASN A 112 23.40 7.87 24.11
N GLY A 113 22.48 8.44 23.33
CA GLY A 113 22.53 9.84 22.87
C GLY A 113 23.17 10.04 21.49
N GLU A 114 23.74 9.00 20.90
CA GLU A 114 24.27 9.06 19.53
C GLU A 114 23.16 9.29 18.50
N VAL A 115 23.49 9.95 17.39
CA VAL A 115 22.54 10.13 16.27
C VAL A 115 23.14 9.61 14.98
N VAL A 116 22.46 8.62 14.40
CA VAL A 116 22.83 7.98 13.14
C VAL A 116 21.98 8.56 12.02
N MET A 117 22.61 9.04 10.95
CA MET A 117 21.92 9.55 9.77
C MET A 117 21.95 8.54 8.61
N GLY A 118 20.95 8.60 7.76
CA GLY A 118 20.89 7.82 6.52
C GLY A 118 19.97 8.49 5.49
N SER A 119 20.12 8.10 4.23
CA SER A 119 19.36 8.64 3.10
C SER A 119 18.95 7.49 2.19
N ASN A 120 17.96 7.69 1.32
CA ASN A 120 17.61 6.65 0.35
C ASN A 120 18.75 6.45 -0.67
N GLN A 121 18.98 5.19 -0.99
CA GLN A 121 20.00 4.74 -1.92
C GLN A 121 19.31 3.87 -2.97
N GLU A 122 19.08 4.44 -4.15
CA GLU A 122 18.43 3.76 -5.27
C GLU A 122 19.40 2.85 -6.04
N ASN A 123 18.84 2.03 -6.92
CA ASN A 123 19.62 1.12 -7.76
C ASN A 123 18.88 0.91 -9.09
N GLY A 124 19.62 0.72 -10.20
CA GLY A 124 19.04 0.44 -11.51
C GLY A 124 18.17 -0.83 -11.54
N ALA A 125 18.42 -1.80 -10.65
CA ALA A 125 17.47 -2.85 -10.31
C ALA A 125 16.61 -2.39 -9.11
N TYR A 126 15.40 -1.89 -9.38
CA TYR A 126 14.60 -1.14 -8.40
C TYR A 126 14.30 -1.89 -7.06
N PRO A 127 14.20 -3.23 -6.99
CA PRO A 127 14.08 -3.94 -5.71
C PRO A 127 15.33 -3.89 -4.81
N SER A 128 16.49 -3.55 -5.37
CA SER A 128 17.79 -3.54 -4.68
C SER A 128 18.07 -2.24 -3.91
N GLY A 129 17.22 -1.22 -4.07
CA GLY A 129 17.35 0.05 -3.35
C GLY A 129 16.85 -0.01 -1.90
N LEU A 130 17.40 0.87 -1.05
CA LEU A 130 16.98 1.03 0.35
C LEU A 130 16.43 2.43 0.62
N CYS A 131 15.38 2.50 1.43
CA CYS A 131 14.84 3.76 1.93
C CYS A 131 15.70 4.30 3.08
N ALA A 132 15.65 5.61 3.32
CA ALA A 132 16.48 6.30 4.31
C ALA A 132 16.39 5.71 5.71
N GLU A 133 15.19 5.32 6.13
CA GLU A 133 14.93 4.76 7.46
C GLU A 133 15.62 3.40 7.62
N ARG A 134 15.60 2.56 6.57
CA ARG A 134 16.27 1.26 6.57
C ARG A 134 17.79 1.41 6.55
N VAL A 135 18.32 2.36 5.77
CA VAL A 135 19.75 2.68 5.77
C VAL A 135 20.21 3.14 7.16
N ALA A 136 19.51 4.08 7.78
CA ALA A 136 19.86 4.60 9.10
C ALA A 136 19.73 3.55 10.21
N LEU A 137 18.65 2.74 10.22
CA LEU A 137 18.43 1.72 11.24
C LEU A 137 19.41 0.54 11.12
N PHE A 138 19.70 0.06 9.91
CA PHE A 138 20.67 -1.02 9.73
C PHE A 138 22.10 -0.55 10.03
N TYR A 139 22.45 0.69 9.66
CA TYR A 139 23.75 1.25 10.04
C TYR A 139 23.86 1.44 11.56
N ALA A 140 22.79 1.90 12.22
CA ALA A 140 22.74 2.01 13.67
C ALA A 140 22.91 0.65 14.37
N GLY A 141 22.19 -0.39 13.92
CA GLY A 141 22.31 -1.75 14.47
C GLY A 141 23.69 -2.37 14.27
N ALA A 142 24.39 -2.03 13.18
CA ALA A 142 25.74 -2.50 12.89
C ALA A 142 26.83 -1.74 13.68
N ALA A 143 26.71 -0.42 13.78
CA ALA A 143 27.71 0.44 14.45
C ALA A 143 27.53 0.51 15.98
N PHE A 144 26.30 0.34 16.47
CA PHE A 144 25.93 0.45 17.89
C PHE A 144 25.11 -0.78 18.35
N PRO A 145 25.68 -2.00 18.26
CA PRO A 145 24.95 -3.22 18.57
C PRO A 145 24.43 -3.24 20.02
N GLY A 146 23.17 -3.62 20.20
CA GLY A 146 22.50 -3.68 21.50
C GLY A 146 22.02 -2.33 22.06
N ILE A 147 22.29 -1.21 21.39
CA ILE A 147 21.77 0.10 21.81
C ILE A 147 20.38 0.32 21.24
N ALA A 148 19.37 0.47 22.10
CA ALA A 148 18.00 0.72 21.68
C ALA A 148 17.85 2.07 20.94
N VAL A 149 16.91 2.13 19.99
CA VAL A 149 16.48 3.37 19.34
C VAL A 149 15.44 4.06 20.22
N LYS A 150 15.54 5.38 20.40
CA LYS A 150 14.56 6.22 21.09
C LYS A 150 13.59 6.89 20.12
N ALA A 151 14.12 7.48 19.05
CA ALA A 151 13.33 8.24 18.09
C ALA A 151 13.94 8.19 16.68
N ILE A 152 13.10 8.41 15.68
CA ILE A 152 13.49 8.55 14.28
C ILE A 152 12.81 9.80 13.73
N ALA A 153 13.54 10.65 13.03
CA ALA A 153 12.96 11.71 12.21
C ALA A 153 13.18 11.41 10.72
N ILE A 154 12.19 11.72 9.88
CA ILE A 154 12.28 11.59 8.42
C ILE A 154 11.86 12.89 7.73
N ALA A 155 12.58 13.28 6.69
CA ALA A 155 12.33 14.45 5.86
C ALA A 155 12.55 14.11 4.38
N ALA A 156 11.88 14.82 3.48
CA ALA A 156 11.98 14.57 2.05
C ALA A 156 12.09 15.84 1.21
N GLN A 157 12.64 15.66 0.01
CA GLN A 157 12.68 16.65 -1.07
C GLN A 157 12.33 15.99 -2.40
N TYR A 158 11.65 16.73 -3.26
CA TYR A 158 11.44 16.36 -4.67
C TYR A 158 12.05 17.44 -5.56
N GLU A 159 12.87 17.04 -6.54
CA GLU A 159 13.61 17.97 -7.43
C GLU A 159 14.39 19.08 -6.65
N GLY A 160 14.95 18.71 -5.49
CA GLY A 160 15.72 19.63 -4.62
C GLY A 160 14.89 20.60 -3.78
N LYS A 161 13.55 20.50 -3.79
CA LYS A 161 12.64 21.29 -2.95
C LYS A 161 12.07 20.44 -1.83
N PRO A 162 12.03 20.91 -0.57
CA PRO A 162 11.32 20.24 0.53
C PRO A 162 9.86 19.93 0.19
N THR A 163 9.30 18.87 0.79
CA THR A 163 7.86 18.56 0.70
C THR A 163 7.07 19.36 1.74
N ASP A 164 5.96 19.97 1.34
CA ASP A 164 5.12 20.77 2.25
C ASP A 164 4.44 19.90 3.32
N GLU A 165 3.83 18.79 2.89
CA GLU A 165 3.30 17.73 3.76
C GLU A 165 4.39 16.69 4.11
N PRO A 166 4.31 16.06 5.29
CA PRO A 166 5.26 15.04 5.72
C PRO A 166 5.05 13.69 5.00
N VAL A 167 6.15 13.07 4.62
CA VAL A 167 6.14 11.75 3.95
C VAL A 167 5.99 10.62 4.96
N SER A 168 5.12 9.66 4.68
CA SER A 168 4.90 8.49 5.55
C SER A 168 5.89 7.36 5.22
N PRO A 169 6.44 6.63 6.21
CA PRO A 169 7.33 5.50 5.94
C PRO A 169 6.59 4.37 5.22
N CYS A 170 7.27 3.72 4.27
CA CYS A 170 6.69 2.61 3.51
C CYS A 170 6.53 1.35 4.37
N GLY A 171 5.72 0.39 3.92
CA GLY A 171 5.43 -0.84 4.69
C GLY A 171 6.70 -1.61 5.11
N GLY A 172 7.71 -1.69 4.25
CA GLY A 172 9.00 -2.31 4.58
C GLY A 172 9.78 -1.57 5.67
N CYS A 173 9.74 -0.23 5.68
CA CYS A 173 10.34 0.58 6.74
C CYS A 173 9.60 0.40 8.06
N ARG A 174 8.27 0.38 8.04
CA ARG A 174 7.45 0.11 9.24
C ARG A 174 7.76 -1.25 9.86
N GLN A 175 7.90 -2.30 9.03
CA GLN A 175 8.27 -3.64 9.51
C GLN A 175 9.67 -3.67 10.16
N VAL A 176 10.66 -2.95 9.60
CA VAL A 176 12.01 -2.82 10.18
C VAL A 176 11.99 -2.00 11.48
N MET A 177 11.20 -0.93 11.54
CA MET A 177 10.97 -0.16 12.76
C MET A 177 10.35 -1.04 13.86
N MET A 178 9.39 -1.91 13.52
CA MET A 178 8.77 -2.84 14.46
C MET A 178 9.76 -3.84 15.04
N GLU A 179 10.63 -4.42 14.22
CA GLU A 179 11.66 -5.33 14.72
C GLU A 179 12.69 -4.61 15.58
N THR A 180 13.11 -3.41 15.17
CA THR A 180 14.04 -2.56 15.96
C THR A 180 13.43 -2.20 17.32
N ARG A 181 12.14 -1.82 17.35
CA ARG A 181 11.37 -1.54 18.57
C ARG A 181 11.30 -2.79 19.47
N ARG A 182 11.06 -3.97 18.88
CA ARG A 182 11.00 -5.25 19.61
C ARG A 182 12.36 -5.59 20.23
N MET A 183 13.45 -5.42 19.48
CA MET A 183 14.82 -5.64 19.95
C MET A 183 15.22 -4.65 21.06
N GLY A 184 14.82 -3.39 20.95
CA GLY A 184 15.09 -2.36 21.96
C GLY A 184 14.21 -2.41 23.21
N GLY A 185 13.09 -3.16 23.18
CA GLY A 185 12.19 -3.33 24.32
C GLY A 185 11.39 -2.07 24.71
N ALA A 186 11.42 -1.01 23.90
CA ALA A 186 10.84 0.30 24.21
C ALA A 186 10.11 0.90 22.98
N PRO A 187 9.13 1.81 23.17
CA PRO A 187 8.55 2.60 22.09
C PRO A 187 9.61 3.38 21.31
N ILE A 188 9.41 3.51 20.00
CA ILE A 188 10.20 4.39 19.15
C ILE A 188 9.29 5.52 18.66
N GLN A 189 9.63 6.77 19.00
CA GLN A 189 8.92 7.93 18.46
C GLN A 189 9.27 8.13 16.98
N LEU A 190 8.29 8.42 16.12
CA LEU A 190 8.52 8.80 14.73
C LEU A 190 8.07 10.24 14.48
N LEU A 191 9.01 11.07 14.02
CA LEU A 191 8.76 12.42 13.54
C LEU A 191 8.80 12.46 12.01
N MET A 192 7.69 12.75 11.36
CA MET A 192 7.58 12.90 9.91
C MET A 192 7.53 14.40 9.58
N VAL A 193 8.47 14.90 8.80
CA VAL A 193 8.75 16.33 8.64
C VAL A 193 8.47 16.80 7.21
N GLY A 194 7.48 17.68 7.06
CA GLY A 194 7.33 18.59 5.92
C GLY A 194 7.68 20.04 6.29
N GLU A 195 7.52 20.98 5.37
CA GLU A 195 7.70 22.42 5.65
C GLU A 195 6.50 23.05 6.35
N GLU A 196 5.27 22.77 5.87
CA GLU A 196 4.04 23.37 6.43
C GLU A 196 3.50 22.56 7.62
N LYS A 197 3.94 21.30 7.76
CA LYS A 197 3.39 20.36 8.72
C LYS A 197 4.39 19.29 9.16
N ILE A 198 4.43 19.06 10.46
CA ILE A 198 5.23 18.00 11.09
C ILE A 198 4.29 17.12 11.90
N VAL A 199 4.43 15.80 11.79
CA VAL A 199 3.64 14.82 12.54
C VAL A 199 4.54 14.01 13.46
N LEU A 200 4.20 13.95 14.75
CA LEU A 200 4.83 13.10 15.75
C LEU A 200 3.88 11.95 16.13
N VAL A 201 4.36 10.73 15.93
CA VAL A 201 3.75 9.50 16.42
C VAL A 201 4.58 8.99 17.59
N GLU A 202 3.96 8.82 18.76
CA GLU A 202 4.67 8.43 19.99
C GLU A 202 5.26 7.01 19.94
N ASP A 203 4.69 6.13 19.10
CA ASP A 203 5.19 4.79 18.89
C ASP A 203 4.97 4.31 17.44
N VAL A 204 6.02 3.88 16.76
CA VAL A 204 5.97 3.22 15.43
C VAL A 204 5.00 2.03 15.39
N ALA A 205 4.71 1.39 16.53
CA ALA A 205 3.71 0.33 16.64
C ALA A 205 2.31 0.72 16.14
N PHE A 206 1.96 2.00 16.20
CA PHE A 206 0.68 2.48 15.71
C PHE A 206 0.57 2.50 14.17
N LEU A 207 1.70 2.49 13.45
CA LEU A 207 1.75 2.57 11.99
C LEU A 207 1.61 1.21 11.30
N LEU A 208 1.76 0.11 12.04
CA LEU A 208 1.63 -1.26 11.56
C LEU A 208 0.85 -2.11 12.59
N PRO A 209 -0.47 -1.88 12.74
CA PRO A 209 -1.30 -2.73 13.58
C PRO A 209 -1.26 -4.18 13.08
N LEU A 210 -1.30 -5.13 14.02
CA LEU A 210 -1.20 -6.57 13.73
C LEU A 210 0.10 -6.95 12.98
N ALA A 211 1.21 -6.24 13.26
CA ALA A 211 2.51 -6.52 12.68
C ALA A 211 2.95 -7.99 12.89
N PHE A 212 3.54 -8.57 11.85
CA PHE A 212 4.22 -9.86 11.96
C PHE A 212 5.50 -9.71 12.80
N SER A 213 5.75 -10.65 13.72
CA SER A 213 6.98 -10.72 14.52
C SER A 213 7.87 -11.87 14.08
N ASN A 214 7.44 -13.11 14.31
CA ASN A 214 8.14 -14.34 13.94
C ASN A 214 7.14 -15.49 13.75
N ILE A 215 7.63 -16.64 13.27
CA ILE A 215 6.78 -17.80 13.00
C ILE A 215 6.24 -18.43 14.28
N ASP A 216 7.00 -18.47 15.37
CA ASP A 216 6.56 -19.08 16.63
C ASP A 216 5.39 -18.29 17.26
N ASP A 217 5.42 -16.96 17.16
CA ASP A 217 4.30 -16.09 17.56
C ASP A 217 3.06 -16.30 16.67
N ALA A 218 3.25 -16.51 15.36
CA ALA A 218 2.15 -16.83 14.45
C ALA A 218 1.54 -18.23 14.71
N LEU A 219 2.36 -19.18 15.19
CA LEU A 219 1.93 -20.54 15.54
C LEU A 219 1.24 -20.64 16.91
N LYS A 220 1.40 -19.67 17.82
CA LYS A 220 0.72 -19.66 19.14
C LYS A 220 -0.82 -19.58 19.07
N GLY A 221 -1.39 -19.35 17.89
CA GLY A 221 -2.83 -19.28 17.65
C GLY A 221 -3.41 -20.41 16.78
N ILE A 222 -2.64 -21.48 16.52
CA ILE A 222 -3.05 -22.67 15.74
C ILE A 222 -3.04 -23.91 16.64
#